data_AF-A0A3P7U2R8-F1
#
_entry.id   AF-A0A3P7U2R8-F1
#
_cell.length_a   1.000
_cell.length_b   1.000
_cell.length_c   1.000
_cell.angle_alpha   90.00
_cell.angle_beta   90.00
_cell.angle_gamma   90.00
#
_symmetry.space_group_name_H-M   'P 1'
#
loop_
_entity.id
_entity.type
_entity.pdbx_description
1 polymer ?
#
loop_
_entity_poly.entity_id
_entity_poly.type
_entity_poly.pdbx_seq_one_letter_code
_entity_poly.pdbx_strand_id
1 'polypeptide(L)'
;MKLLVCKSPENQIFLEFSSKYIGGHADVIGGCVTTRTLDQWKRLKLQQLTTGSALSPFDAALLARGLKTLPLRVDKICSNAHHIAQFLAKHPKVQLKYFYEFCDNLDIDLSPAACVAYRDKISATIDLSTQNGN
;
A
#
# COMPACT_ATOMS: atom_id res chain seq x y z
N MET A 1 -5.87 12.34 -11.98
CA MET A 1 -4.92 11.66 -11.07
C MET A 1 -3.53 11.79 -11.68
N LYS A 2 -2.57 12.39 -10.97
CA LYS A 2 -1.22 12.59 -11.51
C LYS A 2 -0.39 11.31 -11.35
N LEU A 3 0.26 10.87 -12.42
CA LEU A 3 0.97 9.60 -12.50
C LEU A 3 2.47 9.82 -12.71
N LEU A 4 3.31 8.99 -12.11
CA LEU A 4 4.74 8.85 -12.42
C LEU A 4 4.93 7.57 -13.24
N VAL A 5 5.59 7.64 -14.40
CA VAL A 5 5.83 6.48 -15.28
C VAL A 5 7.31 6.08 -15.23
N CYS A 6 7.59 4.92 -14.66
CA CYS A 6 8.95 4.41 -14.44
C CYS A 6 9.18 3.11 -15.22
N LYS A 7 10.44 2.86 -15.58
CA LYS A 7 10.87 1.56 -16.09
C LYS A 7 11.38 0.74 -14.90
N SER A 8 10.91 -0.50 -14.76
CA SER A 8 11.39 -1.45 -13.74
C SER A 8 11.78 -2.76 -14.43
N PRO A 9 12.92 -3.38 -14.09
CA PRO A 9 13.34 -4.63 -14.72
C PRO A 9 12.48 -5.84 -14.35
N GLU A 10 11.68 -5.79 -13.28
CA GLU A 10 11.16 -7.01 -12.63
C GLU A 10 9.68 -7.34 -12.94
N ASN A 11 8.82 -6.36 -13.25
CA ASN A 11 7.36 -6.56 -13.37
C ASN A 11 6.79 -6.13 -14.72
N GLN A 12 5.83 -6.90 -15.28
CA GLN A 12 5.19 -6.60 -16.58
C GLN A 12 4.60 -5.18 -16.63
N ILE A 13 3.60 -4.90 -15.78
CA ILE A 13 3.06 -3.57 -15.47
C ILE A 13 2.57 -3.60 -14.01
N PHE A 14 3.03 -2.69 -13.16
CA PHE A 14 2.57 -2.57 -11.78
C PHE A 14 2.07 -1.16 -11.51
N LEU A 15 0.86 -1.04 -10.96
CA LEU A 15 0.21 0.22 -10.60
C LEU A 15 0.21 0.38 -9.09
N GLU A 16 0.67 1.53 -8.61
CA GLU A 16 0.69 1.86 -7.19
C GLU A 16 0.09 3.24 -6.91
N PHE A 17 -0.63 3.35 -5.81
CA PHE A 17 -1.04 4.63 -5.25
C PHE A 17 0.08 5.19 -4.37
N SER A 18 0.89 6.07 -4.93
CA SER A 18 2.02 6.69 -4.25
C SER A 18 1.60 7.58 -3.06
N SER A 19 0.34 7.99 -2.98
CA SER A 19 -0.21 8.70 -1.82
C SER A 19 -0.24 7.89 -0.52
N LYS A 20 -0.14 6.56 -0.61
CA LYS A 20 -0.17 5.64 0.54
C LYS A 20 1.22 5.50 1.15
N TYR A 21 1.82 4.31 1.12
CA TYR A 21 3.08 4.05 1.80
C TYR A 21 4.23 4.88 1.25
N ILE A 22 4.35 5.04 -0.07
CA ILE A 22 5.43 5.83 -0.71
C ILE A 22 5.47 7.26 -0.15
N GLY A 23 4.33 7.98 -0.22
CA GLY A 23 4.19 9.32 0.31
C GLY A 23 4.25 9.33 1.84
N GLY A 24 3.45 8.50 2.50
CA GLY A 24 3.53 8.18 3.93
C GLY A 24 3.19 9.31 4.90
N HIS A 25 3.04 10.55 4.42
CA HIS A 25 2.87 11.76 5.22
C HIS A 25 1.53 12.46 4.95
N ALA A 26 0.63 11.84 4.18
CA ALA A 26 -0.71 12.34 3.83
C ALA A 26 -0.74 13.75 3.20
N ASP A 27 0.38 14.22 2.64
CA ASP A 27 0.56 15.57 2.11
C ASP A 27 0.72 15.61 0.59
N VAL A 28 0.67 14.44 -0.08
CA VAL A 28 0.83 14.32 -1.52
C VAL A 28 -0.12 13.28 -2.10
N ILE A 29 -0.76 13.61 -3.22
CA ILE A 29 -1.62 12.70 -3.97
C ILE A 29 -0.98 12.42 -5.34
N GLY A 30 -0.65 11.16 -5.58
CA GLY A 30 -0.09 10.71 -6.84
C GLY A 30 -0.18 9.20 -7.00
N GLY A 31 -0.04 8.74 -8.24
CA GLY A 31 0.15 7.33 -8.57
C GLY A 31 1.49 7.10 -9.25
N CYS A 32 1.97 5.87 -9.20
CA CYS A 32 3.12 5.43 -9.96
C CYS A 32 2.72 4.21 -10.79
N VAL A 33 3.24 4.13 -12.02
CA VAL A 33 3.17 2.92 -12.82
C VAL A 33 4.58 2.54 -13.24
N THR A 34 4.93 1.28 -13.03
CA THR A 34 6.19 0.71 -13.48
C THR A 34 5.95 -0.27 -14.61
N THR A 35 6.84 -0.31 -15.59
CA THR A 35 6.73 -1.17 -16.77
C THR A 35 8.03 -1.90 -17.05
N ARG A 36 7.93 -3.14 -17.55
CA ARG A 36 9.09 -3.96 -17.91
C ARG A 36 9.80 -3.46 -19.16
N THR A 37 9.03 -3.22 -20.20
CA THR A 37 9.56 -2.95 -21.54
C THR A 37 9.55 -1.46 -21.86
N LEU A 38 10.51 -1.04 -22.70
CA LEU A 38 10.56 0.34 -23.18
C LEU A 38 9.34 0.71 -24.02
N ASP A 39 8.76 -0.24 -24.76
CA ASP A 39 7.59 0.04 -25.61
C ASP A 39 6.33 0.29 -24.76
N GLN A 40 6.14 -0.47 -23.68
CA GLN A 40 5.09 -0.18 -22.69
C GLN A 40 5.29 1.19 -22.05
N TRP A 41 6.53 1.51 -21.65
CA TRP A 41 6.86 2.81 -21.07
C TRP A 41 6.54 3.95 -22.05
N LYS A 42 6.96 3.84 -23.32
CA LYS A 42 6.69 4.84 -24.36
C LYS A 42 5.19 5.07 -24.57
N ARG A 43 4.39 4.00 -24.63
CA ARG A 43 2.93 4.09 -24.78
C ARG A 43 2.28 4.82 -23.60
N LEU A 44 2.66 4.47 -22.37
CA LEU A 44 2.15 5.13 -21.17
C LEU A 44 2.64 6.57 -21.05
N LYS A 45 3.88 6.84 -21.47
CA LYS A 45 4.43 8.21 -21.49
C LYS A 45 3.69 9.09 -22.48
N LEU A 46 3.39 8.56 -23.67
CA LEU A 46 2.56 9.25 -24.66
C LEU A 46 1.17 9.56 -24.09
N GLN A 47 0.52 8.58 -23.46
CA GLN A 47 -0.77 8.78 -22.81
C GLN A 47 -0.71 9.83 -21.67
N GLN A 48 0.35 9.82 -20.87
CA GLN A 48 0.59 10.84 -19.84
C GLN A 48 0.70 12.24 -20.44
N LEU A 49 1.42 12.37 -21.56
CA LEU A 49 1.58 13.63 -22.29
C LEU A 49 0.25 14.12 -22.87
N THR A 50 -0.51 13.26 -23.55
CA THR A 50 -1.78 13.64 -24.20
C THR A 50 -2.89 13.97 -23.21
N THR A 51 -2.91 13.30 -22.04
CA THR A 51 -3.90 13.54 -20.99
C THR A 51 -3.51 14.63 -19.99
N GLY A 52 -2.25 15.12 -20.05
CA GLY A 52 -1.74 16.08 -19.07
C GLY A 52 -1.62 15.53 -17.65
N SER A 53 -1.67 14.21 -17.45
CA SER A 53 -1.68 13.58 -16.13
C SER A 53 -0.30 13.46 -15.48
N ALA A 54 0.62 14.36 -15.80
CA ALA A 54 1.98 14.35 -15.26
C ALA A 54 2.01 14.80 -13.78
N LEU A 55 2.94 14.22 -13.01
CA LEU A 55 3.19 14.61 -11.62
C LEU A 55 3.92 15.96 -11.55
N SER A 56 3.53 16.81 -10.58
CA SER A 56 4.25 18.06 -10.32
C SER A 56 5.66 17.77 -9.81
N PRO A 57 6.69 18.54 -10.19
CA PRO A 57 8.04 18.39 -9.62
C PRO A 57 8.07 18.51 -8.10
N PHE A 58 7.22 19.38 -7.53
CA PHE A 58 7.09 19.52 -6.08
C PHE A 58 6.51 18.25 -5.43
N ASP A 59 5.42 17.71 -5.99
CA ASP A 59 4.81 16.46 -5.54
C ASP A 59 5.83 15.29 -5.64
N ALA A 60 6.65 15.27 -6.69
CA ALA A 60 7.71 14.28 -6.86
C ALA A 60 8.79 14.37 -5.77
N ALA A 61 9.17 15.59 -5.35
CA ALA A 61 10.12 15.79 -4.26
C ALA A 61 9.56 15.31 -2.90
N LEU A 62 8.26 15.54 -2.64
CA LEU A 62 7.59 15.03 -1.43
C LEU A 62 7.56 13.50 -1.41
N LEU A 63 7.26 12.85 -2.54
CA LEU A 63 7.34 11.39 -2.65
C LEU A 63 8.77 10.88 -2.44
N ALA A 64 9.77 11.53 -3.02
CA ALA A 64 11.18 11.17 -2.84
C ALA A 64 11.63 11.29 -1.38
N ARG A 65 11.12 12.28 -0.64
CA ARG A 65 11.32 12.41 0.81
C ARG A 65 10.68 11.24 1.56
N GLY A 66 9.45 10.87 1.22
CA GLY A 66 8.73 9.75 1.85
C GLY A 66 9.39 8.39 1.64
N LEU A 67 9.98 8.17 0.46
CA LEU A 67 10.69 6.93 0.10
C LEU A 67 11.87 6.64 1.03
N LYS A 68 12.60 7.66 1.49
CA LYS A 68 13.78 7.47 2.36
C LYS A 68 13.44 6.80 3.69
N THR A 69 12.25 7.04 4.23
CA THR A 69 11.79 6.48 5.51
C THR A 69 10.84 5.29 5.34
N LEU A 70 10.56 4.89 4.09
CA LEU A 70 9.61 3.83 3.79
C LEU A 70 9.92 2.50 4.51
N PRO A 71 11.16 1.96 4.48
CA PRO A 71 11.46 0.68 5.15
C PRO A 71 11.17 0.73 6.66
N LEU A 72 11.65 1.77 7.34
CA LEU A 72 11.45 1.94 8.78
C LEU A 72 9.96 2.08 9.15
N ARG A 73 9.20 2.83 8.34
CA ARG A 73 7.75 2.99 8.56
C ARG A 73 7.03 1.68 8.36
N VAL A 74 7.32 0.96 7.28
CA VAL A 74 6.70 -0.34 6.99
C VAL A 74 6.95 -1.33 8.12
N ASP A 75 8.21 -1.46 8.56
CA ASP A 75 8.55 -2.39 9.65
C ASP A 75 7.80 -2.06 10.93
N LYS A 76 7.74 -0.76 11.27
CA LYS A 76 7.04 -0.32 12.48
C LYS A 76 5.53 -0.47 12.38
N ILE A 77 4.95 -0.19 11.21
CA ILE A 77 3.51 -0.37 10.96
C ILE A 77 3.16 -1.86 11.07
N CYS A 78 3.95 -2.76 10.46
CA CYS A 78 3.72 -4.21 10.54
C CYS A 78 3.80 -4.71 11.99
N SER A 79 4.83 -4.28 12.74
CA SER A 79 4.96 -4.62 14.17
C SER A 79 3.76 -4.12 14.98
N ASN A 80 3.37 -2.85 14.81
CA ASN A 80 2.22 -2.30 15.53
C ASN A 80 0.92 -3.01 15.17
N ALA A 81 0.70 -3.32 13.89
CA ALA A 81 -0.47 -4.03 13.42
C ALA A 81 -0.55 -5.44 14.04
N HIS A 82 0.56 -6.15 14.13
CA HIS A 82 0.61 -7.45 14.80
C HIS A 82 0.20 -7.37 16.28
N HIS A 83 0.70 -6.38 17.02
CA HIS A 83 0.31 -6.19 18.42
C HIS A 83 -1.18 -5.86 18.56
N ILE A 84 -1.72 -5.01 17.68
CA ILE A 84 -3.14 -4.65 17.68
C ILE A 84 -4.00 -5.87 17.33
N ALA A 85 -3.61 -6.66 16.33
CA ALA A 85 -4.34 -7.86 15.93
C ALA A 85 -4.39 -8.88 17.07
N GLN A 86 -3.26 -9.13 17.75
CA GLN A 86 -3.22 -10.00 18.93
C GLN A 86 -4.10 -9.48 20.08
N PHE A 87 -4.13 -8.16 20.30
CA PHE A 87 -4.99 -7.55 21.31
C PHE A 87 -6.47 -7.74 20.96
N LEU A 88 -6.85 -7.43 19.71
CA LEU A 88 -8.23 -7.54 19.23
C LEU A 88 -8.71 -9.00 19.18
N ALA A 89 -7.84 -9.95 18.84
CA ALA A 89 -8.17 -11.38 18.84
C ALA A 89 -8.52 -11.93 20.22
N LYS A 90 -8.03 -11.30 21.29
CA LYS A 90 -8.36 -11.67 22.68
C LYS A 90 -9.61 -10.96 23.21
N HIS A 91 -10.15 -9.98 22.49
CA HIS A 91 -11.24 -9.16 22.99
C HIS A 91 -12.60 -9.84 22.71
N PRO A 92 -13.42 -10.15 23.73
CA PRO A 92 -14.62 -10.99 23.59
C PRO A 92 -15.73 -10.38 22.71
N LYS A 93 -15.70 -9.06 22.49
CA LYS A 93 -16.67 -8.35 21.62
C LYS A 93 -16.17 -8.10 20.19
N VAL A 94 -14.99 -8.59 19.84
CA VAL A 94 -14.36 -8.31 18.55
C VAL A 94 -14.16 -9.62 17.80
N GLN A 95 -14.69 -9.68 16.59
CA GLN A 95 -14.42 -10.74 15.63
C GLN A 95 -13.40 -10.26 14.61
N LEU A 96 -12.17 -10.76 14.70
CA LEU A 96 -11.12 -10.49 13.72
C LEU A 96 -11.44 -11.23 12.41
N LYS A 97 -11.54 -10.53 11.28
CA LYS A 97 -11.86 -11.14 9.97
C LYS A 97 -10.63 -11.33 9.09
N TYR A 98 -9.78 -10.30 9.02
CA TYR A 98 -8.61 -10.31 8.16
C TYR A 98 -7.41 -9.73 8.91
N PHE A 99 -6.40 -10.57 9.11
CA PHE A 99 -5.05 -10.20 9.48
C PHE A 99 -4.10 -11.26 8.93
N TYR A 100 -3.15 -10.86 8.08
CA TYR A 100 -2.25 -11.79 7.40
C TYR A 100 -0.92 -11.88 8.15
N GLU A 101 -0.83 -12.85 9.06
CA GLU A 101 0.42 -13.23 9.72
C GLU A 101 1.27 -14.06 8.77
N PHE A 102 2.24 -13.41 8.13
CA PHE A 102 3.24 -14.04 7.25
C PHE A 102 2.69 -14.65 5.94
N CYS A 103 3.47 -14.51 4.86
CA CYS A 103 3.10 -15.00 3.52
C CYS A 103 3.42 -16.49 3.30
N ASP A 104 3.94 -17.20 4.31
CA ASP A 104 4.49 -18.54 4.08
C ASP A 104 3.43 -19.63 3.92
N ASN A 105 2.15 -19.35 4.22
CA ASN A 105 1.05 -20.33 4.16
C ASN A 105 -0.17 -19.87 3.33
N LEU A 106 -0.03 -18.84 2.49
CA LEU A 106 -1.08 -18.53 1.51
C LEU A 106 -0.74 -19.19 0.17
N ASP A 107 -1.66 -20.00 -0.34
CA ASP A 107 -1.68 -20.58 -1.70
C ASP A 107 -1.81 -19.52 -2.83
N ILE A 108 -1.38 -18.29 -2.55
CA ILE A 108 -1.43 -17.13 -3.43
C ILE A 108 0.00 -16.65 -3.60
N ASP A 109 0.54 -16.82 -4.81
CA ASP A 109 1.88 -16.36 -5.21
C ASP A 109 1.94 -14.82 -5.22
N LEU A 110 2.10 -14.25 -4.02
CA LEU A 110 2.22 -12.81 -3.81
C LEU A 110 3.69 -12.41 -3.84
N SER A 111 4.00 -11.39 -4.65
CA SER A 111 5.35 -10.81 -4.64
C SER A 111 5.71 -10.28 -3.24
N PRO A 112 7.00 -10.26 -2.84
CA PRO A 112 7.42 -9.76 -1.53
C PRO A 112 6.91 -8.35 -1.21
N ALA A 113 6.79 -7.49 -2.23
CA ALA A 113 6.22 -6.13 -2.10
C ALA A 113 4.71 -6.14 -1.83
N ALA A 114 3.96 -7.09 -2.41
CA ALA A 114 2.55 -7.28 -2.09
C ALA A 114 2.38 -7.81 -0.65
N CYS A 115 3.21 -8.76 -0.21
CA CYS A 115 3.21 -9.27 1.16
C CYS A 115 3.37 -8.16 2.21
N VAL A 116 4.24 -7.18 1.95
CA VAL A 116 4.42 -6.01 2.83
C VAL A 116 3.15 -5.16 2.93
N ALA A 117 2.42 -4.95 1.83
CA ALA A 117 1.24 -4.10 1.78
C ALA A 117 -0.05 -4.73 2.39
N TYR A 118 0.01 -6.00 2.78
CA TYR A 118 -1.09 -6.72 3.46
C TYR A 118 -0.83 -6.95 4.95
N ARG A 119 0.42 -6.92 5.41
CA ARG A 119 0.82 -7.20 6.80
C ARG A 119 0.34 -6.17 7.82
N ASP A 120 0.00 -4.97 7.38
CA ASP A 120 -0.44 -3.90 8.27
C ASP A 120 -1.96 -3.68 8.31
N LYS A 121 -2.71 -4.30 7.41
CA LYS A 121 -4.15 -4.12 7.31
C LYS A 121 -4.86 -5.08 8.24
N ILE A 122 -5.57 -4.51 9.21
CA ILE A 122 -6.45 -5.24 10.12
C ILE A 122 -7.88 -4.88 9.78
N SER A 123 -8.72 -5.88 9.61
CA SER A 123 -10.17 -5.71 9.52
C SER A 123 -10.85 -6.58 10.57
N ALA A 124 -11.64 -5.94 11.43
CA ALA A 124 -12.38 -6.58 12.49
C ALA A 124 -13.82 -6.07 12.49
N THR A 125 -14.74 -6.90 12.95
CA THR A 125 -16.14 -6.52 13.22
C THR A 125 -16.35 -6.51 14.73
N ILE A 126 -17.06 -5.50 15.22
CA ILE A 126 -17.38 -5.38 16.65
C ILE A 126 -18.85 -5.78 16.80
N ASP A 127 -19.11 -6.81 17.61
CA ASP A 127 -20.47 -7.19 17.96
C ASP A 127 -21.00 -6.24 19.04
N LEU A 128 -21.97 -5.43 18.67
CA LEU A 128 -22.64 -4.46 19.55
C LEU A 128 -23.85 -5.05 20.28
N SER A 129 -24.12 -6.35 20.14
CA SER A 129 -25.33 -7.03 20.62
C SER A 129 -25.42 -7.25 22.14
N THR A 130 -24.56 -6.64 22.95
CA THR A 130 -24.66 -6.70 24.41
C THR A 130 -24.60 -5.29 25.01
N GLN A 131 -25.75 -4.61 25.09
CA GLN A 131 -26.18 -3.71 26.17
C GLN A 131 -27.69 -3.40 26.03
N ASN A 132 -28.53 -4.33 26.45
CA ASN A 132 -29.89 -4.06 26.95
C ASN A 132 -30.29 -5.27 27.81
N GLY A 133 -29.86 -5.24 29.07
CA GLY A 133 -30.03 -6.35 30.00
C GLY A 133 -29.55 -5.96 31.40
N ASN A 134 -30.13 -4.87 31.92
CA ASN A 134 -30.46 -4.64 33.33
C ASN A 134 -31.16 -3.29 33.45
#